data_AF-A0A918SEQ0-F1
#
_entry.id   AF-A0A918SEQ0-F1
#
_cell.length_a   1.000
_cell.length_b   1.000
_cell.length_c   1.000
_cell.angle_alpha   90.00
_cell.angle_beta   90.00
_cell.angle_gamma   90.00
#
_symmetry.space_group_name_H-M   'P 1'
#
loop_
_entity.id
_entity.type
_entity.pdbx_description
1 polymer ?
#
loop_
_entity_poly.entity_id
_entity_poly.type
_entity_poly.pdbx_seq_one_letter_code
_entity_poly.pdbx_strand_id
1 'polypeptide(L)'
;MNTMKTLKIFGLVALIMISSSCERPPIHVEPEFISYNLYLSFQDISGNDLVKGIEFNDSSGSVKDSLYTLDIIVSEPCWNWDNDIYNAPARPGFEPDVNRPTFGLSRFNGYSYLTNQFGLPVNDCPEQKILTYKLKCPYLFGDDAVHELVTYWDISKDKRNPSAKCYRIDFEDNEITPAPMDNYEYNYTAAIILE
;
A
#
# COMPACT_ATOMS: atom_id res chain seq x y z
N MET A 1 -65.50 5.82 23.34
CA MET A 1 -64.19 5.64 22.67
C MET A 1 -63.11 5.73 23.75
N ASN A 2 -62.37 4.65 24.00
CA ASN A 2 -61.67 4.44 25.27
C ASN A 2 -60.35 5.23 25.32
N THR A 3 -60.32 6.34 26.07
CA THR A 3 -59.24 7.34 26.15
C THR A 3 -57.86 6.72 26.43
N MET A 4 -57.83 5.59 27.13
CA MET A 4 -56.63 4.81 27.44
C MET A 4 -56.02 4.10 26.23
N LYS A 5 -56.82 3.69 25.23
CA LYS A 5 -56.32 3.09 23.98
C LYS A 5 -55.67 4.17 23.10
N THR A 6 -56.27 5.36 23.05
CA THR A 6 -55.75 6.50 22.29
C THR A 6 -54.40 6.97 22.83
N LEU A 7 -54.24 7.04 24.17
CA LEU A 7 -52.98 7.42 24.80
C LEU A 7 -51.84 6.41 24.51
N LYS A 8 -52.15 5.12 24.51
CA LYS A 8 -51.18 4.05 24.18
C LYS A 8 -50.73 4.10 22.72
N ILE A 9 -51.63 4.44 21.80
CA ILE A 9 -51.31 4.58 20.38
C ILE A 9 -50.41 5.81 20.15
N PHE A 10 -50.71 6.95 20.78
CA PHE A 10 -49.84 8.13 20.69
C PHE A 10 -48.44 7.89 21.27
N GLY A 11 -48.34 7.16 22.39
CA GLY A 11 -47.05 6.75 22.94
C GLY A 11 -46.26 5.84 21.99
N LEU A 12 -46.93 4.92 21.31
CA LEU A 12 -46.29 4.02 20.34
C LEU A 12 -45.79 4.77 19.09
N VAL A 13 -46.59 5.72 18.59
CA VAL A 13 -46.24 6.54 17.41
C VAL A 13 -45.07 7.48 17.73
N ALA A 14 -45.05 8.05 18.94
CA ALA A 14 -43.90 8.83 19.40
C ALA A 14 -42.64 7.97 19.53
N LEU A 15 -42.75 6.74 20.09
CA LEU A 15 -41.61 5.82 20.18
C LEU A 15 -41.03 5.47 18.79
N ILE A 16 -41.90 5.20 17.82
CA ILE A 16 -41.51 4.89 16.44
C ILE A 16 -40.79 6.07 15.79
N MET A 17 -41.27 7.31 16.00
CA MET A 17 -40.66 8.53 15.47
C MET A 17 -39.29 8.86 16.10
N ILE A 18 -39.05 8.45 17.35
CA ILE A 18 -37.76 8.61 18.02
C ILE A 18 -36.78 7.50 17.57
N SER A 19 -37.28 6.29 17.28
CA SER A 19 -36.48 5.18 16.74
C SER A 19 -36.26 5.23 15.22
N SER A 20 -37.02 6.05 14.48
CA SER A 20 -36.85 6.29 13.05
C SER A 20 -36.00 7.53 12.74
N SER A 21 -35.49 8.21 13.77
CA SER A 21 -34.22 8.90 13.68
C SER A 21 -33.15 7.82 13.47
N CYS A 22 -33.05 7.33 12.25
CA CYS A 22 -31.84 6.68 11.79
C CYS A 22 -30.71 7.63 12.17
N GLU A 23 -29.92 7.24 13.18
CA GLU A 23 -28.52 7.61 13.21
C GLU A 23 -28.06 7.44 11.78
N ARG A 24 -27.81 8.55 11.09
CA ARG A 24 -27.13 8.47 9.81
C ARG A 24 -25.92 7.60 10.12
N PRO A 25 -25.70 6.49 9.40
CA PRO A 25 -24.46 5.74 9.58
C PRO A 25 -23.35 6.79 9.61
N PRO A 26 -22.41 6.71 10.59
CA PRO A 26 -21.35 7.69 10.66
C PRO A 26 -20.84 7.84 9.25
N ILE A 27 -20.86 9.08 8.74
CA ILE A 27 -20.27 9.38 7.43
C ILE A 27 -18.94 8.66 7.49
N HIS A 28 -18.74 7.63 6.66
CA HIS A 28 -17.46 6.93 6.60
C HIS A 28 -16.48 8.00 6.11
N VAL A 29 -15.89 8.73 7.05
CA VAL A 29 -14.82 9.66 6.77
C VAL A 29 -13.67 8.73 6.45
N GLU A 30 -13.35 8.64 5.17
CA GLU A 30 -12.17 7.92 4.71
C GLU A 30 -10.98 8.34 5.58
N PRO A 31 -10.26 7.38 6.19
CA PRO A 31 -9.17 7.70 7.09
C PRO A 31 -8.09 8.45 6.33
N GLU A 32 -7.42 9.40 7.00
CA GLU A 32 -6.29 10.11 6.42
C GLU A 32 -5.12 9.14 6.27
N PHE A 33 -4.44 9.17 5.13
CA PHE A 33 -3.37 8.22 4.81
C PHE A 33 -2.14 8.89 4.20
N ILE A 34 -0.99 8.28 4.43
CA ILE A 34 0.26 8.59 3.73
C ILE A 34 0.47 7.54 2.65
N SER A 35 0.58 7.96 1.39
CA SER A 35 0.84 7.06 0.27
C SER A 35 2.34 6.86 0.04
N TYR A 36 2.75 5.62 -0.21
CA TYR A 36 4.10 5.23 -0.57
C TYR A 36 4.04 4.57 -1.96
N ASN A 37 4.59 5.25 -2.96
CA ASN A 37 4.55 4.81 -4.36
C ASN A 37 5.96 4.66 -4.92
N LEU A 38 6.36 3.43 -5.21
CA LEU A 38 7.70 3.10 -5.67
C LEU A 38 7.67 2.23 -6.94
N TYR A 39 8.48 2.61 -7.92
CA TYR A 39 8.64 1.94 -9.20
C TYR A 39 10.11 1.54 -9.37
N LEU A 40 10.38 0.24 -9.33
CA LEU A 40 11.72 -0.31 -9.42
C LEU A 40 11.95 -0.95 -10.77
N SER A 41 12.92 -0.42 -11.53
CA SER A 41 13.49 -1.13 -12.67
C SER A 41 14.75 -1.86 -12.22
N PHE A 42 14.92 -3.08 -12.70
CA PHE A 42 16.13 -3.87 -12.51
C PHE A 42 16.81 -4.01 -13.87
N GLN A 43 18.11 -3.73 -13.91
CA GLN A 43 18.89 -3.75 -15.14
C GLN A 43 20.20 -4.48 -14.92
N ASP A 44 20.72 -5.14 -15.95
CA ASP A 44 22.10 -5.63 -15.92
C ASP A 44 23.10 -4.48 -16.20
N ILE A 45 24.39 -4.78 -16.07
CA ILE A 45 25.49 -3.83 -16.36
C ILE A 45 25.49 -3.29 -17.81
N SER A 46 24.77 -3.95 -18.73
CA SER A 46 24.63 -3.53 -20.13
C SER A 46 23.37 -2.66 -20.35
N GLY A 47 22.58 -2.42 -19.29
CA GLY A 47 21.33 -1.66 -19.34
C GLY A 47 20.13 -2.46 -19.85
N ASN A 48 20.24 -3.80 -19.93
CA ASN A 48 19.11 -4.63 -20.33
C ASN A 48 18.09 -4.71 -19.19
N ASP A 49 16.82 -4.53 -19.52
CA ASP A 49 15.69 -4.65 -18.59
C ASP A 49 15.51 -6.10 -18.13
N LEU A 50 15.78 -6.36 -16.84
CA LEU A 50 15.66 -7.67 -16.19
C LEU A 50 14.24 -7.96 -15.69
N VAL A 51 13.38 -6.94 -15.59
CA VAL A 51 11.98 -7.13 -15.21
C VAL A 51 11.15 -7.63 -16.41
N LYS A 52 11.64 -7.39 -17.62
CA LYS A 52 11.01 -7.82 -18.86
C LYS A 52 10.91 -9.35 -18.95
N GLY A 53 9.68 -9.84 -18.85
CA GLY A 53 9.35 -11.27 -19.05
C GLY A 53 8.85 -11.98 -17.80
N ILE A 54 8.79 -11.28 -16.67
CA ILE A 54 8.08 -11.76 -15.47
C ILE A 54 6.60 -12.04 -15.83
N GLU A 55 6.14 -13.25 -15.55
CA GLU A 55 4.76 -13.70 -15.82
C GLU A 55 3.75 -13.13 -14.82
N PHE A 56 2.49 -13.04 -15.27
CA PHE A 56 1.38 -12.44 -14.51
C PHE A 56 0.44 -13.48 -13.94
N ASN A 57 -0.32 -13.06 -12.93
CA ASN A 57 -1.63 -13.65 -12.71
C ASN A 57 -2.62 -12.95 -13.65
N ASP A 58 -3.17 -13.70 -14.63
CA ASP A 58 -3.91 -13.18 -15.80
C ASP A 58 -5.13 -12.30 -15.44
N SER A 59 -5.56 -12.28 -14.18
CA SER A 59 -6.74 -11.56 -13.70
C SER A 59 -6.46 -10.31 -12.84
N SER A 60 -5.26 -10.12 -12.29
CA SER A 60 -5.00 -9.06 -11.28
C SER A 60 -3.96 -8.01 -11.68
N GLY A 61 -3.16 -8.25 -12.71
CA GLY A 61 -2.02 -7.38 -13.06
C GLY A 61 -0.87 -7.41 -12.03
N SER A 62 -0.99 -8.27 -11.02
CA SER A 62 0.06 -8.60 -10.06
C SER A 62 1.02 -9.60 -10.70
N VAL A 63 2.29 -9.53 -10.30
CA VAL A 63 3.23 -10.61 -10.57
C VAL A 63 2.68 -11.89 -9.94
N LYS A 64 2.90 -13.05 -10.57
CA LYS A 64 2.44 -14.34 -10.05
C LYS A 64 3.15 -14.66 -8.73
N ASP A 65 2.41 -14.82 -7.64
CA ASP A 65 2.95 -15.04 -6.28
C ASP A 65 3.86 -16.29 -6.16
N SER A 66 3.75 -17.24 -7.09
CA SER A 66 4.67 -18.38 -7.15
C SER A 66 6.10 -18.00 -7.61
N LEU A 67 6.29 -16.81 -8.17
CA LEU A 67 7.55 -16.35 -8.77
C LEU A 67 8.30 -15.34 -7.89
N TYR A 68 7.65 -14.79 -6.87
CA TYR A 68 8.26 -13.82 -5.96
C TYR A 68 7.52 -13.78 -4.61
N THR A 69 8.17 -13.20 -3.61
CA THR A 69 7.52 -12.81 -2.35
C THR A 69 8.02 -11.42 -1.98
N LEU A 70 7.10 -10.57 -1.51
CA LEU A 70 7.41 -9.25 -1.00
C LEU A 70 6.82 -9.11 0.41
N ASP A 71 7.68 -8.75 1.36
CA ASP A 71 7.28 -8.25 2.66
C ASP A 71 7.80 -6.82 2.83
N ILE A 72 7.05 -5.98 3.51
CA ILE A 72 7.45 -4.61 3.85
C ILE A 72 7.35 -4.49 5.37
N ILE A 73 8.43 -4.05 6.00
CA ILE A 73 8.49 -3.92 7.46
C ILE A 73 8.07 -2.50 7.85
N VAL A 74 7.03 -2.41 8.68
CA VAL A 74 6.52 -1.15 9.24
C VAL A 74 6.76 -1.10 10.75
N SER A 75 6.96 0.11 11.28
CA SER A 75 7.17 0.35 12.70
C SER A 75 5.89 0.11 13.50
N GLU A 76 6.00 -0.56 14.64
CA GLU A 76 4.91 -0.76 15.58
C GLU A 76 4.73 0.43 16.54
N PRO A 77 3.51 0.70 17.04
CA PRO A 77 2.24 0.04 16.69
C PRO A 77 1.68 0.59 15.37
N CYS A 78 1.30 -0.27 14.42
CA CYS A 78 0.63 0.14 13.19
C CYS A 78 -0.64 -0.69 13.01
N TRP A 79 -1.78 -0.01 12.94
CA TRP A 79 -3.08 -0.62 12.67
C TRP A 79 -3.56 -0.17 11.29
N ASN A 80 -3.77 -1.13 10.39
CA ASN A 80 -4.44 -0.86 9.13
C ASN A 80 -5.81 -1.56 9.14
N TRP A 81 -6.87 -0.82 8.78
CA TRP A 81 -8.26 -1.31 8.79
C TRP A 81 -8.69 -1.99 7.51
N ASP A 82 -7.94 -1.78 6.42
CA ASP A 82 -8.43 -2.11 5.09
C ASP A 82 -7.63 -3.26 4.47
N ASN A 83 -8.29 -4.41 4.40
CA ASN A 83 -7.82 -5.60 3.69
C ASN A 83 -8.37 -5.67 2.25
N ASP A 84 -9.30 -4.81 1.84
CA ASP A 84 -10.02 -4.96 0.57
C ASP A 84 -9.53 -3.98 -0.51
N ILE A 85 -8.95 -2.83 -0.13
CA ILE A 85 -8.62 -1.73 -1.07
C ILE A 85 -7.11 -1.50 -1.23
N TYR A 86 -6.27 -1.88 -0.25
CA TYR A 86 -4.83 -1.53 -0.26
C TYR A 86 -3.92 -2.73 -0.02
N ASN A 87 -2.90 -2.89 -0.87
CA ASN A 87 -1.80 -3.87 -0.74
C ASN A 87 -0.88 -3.50 0.45
N ALA A 88 -1.40 -3.55 1.66
CA ALA A 88 -0.72 -3.01 2.82
C ALA A 88 0.29 -4.00 3.44
N PRO A 89 1.39 -3.49 4.02
CA PRO A 89 2.37 -4.29 4.76
C PRO A 89 1.73 -5.11 5.90
N ALA A 90 2.07 -6.40 5.97
CA ALA A 90 1.55 -7.29 7.01
C ALA A 90 2.08 -6.94 8.40
N ARG A 91 1.23 -7.12 9.42
CA ARG A 91 1.64 -7.11 10.83
C ARG A 91 2.20 -8.48 11.23
N PRO A 92 3.32 -8.58 11.97
CA PRO A 92 3.70 -9.83 12.62
C PRO A 92 2.63 -10.29 13.63
N GLY A 93 2.01 -11.46 13.43
CA GLY A 93 1.13 -12.10 14.41
C GLY A 93 -0.36 -11.72 14.38
N PHE A 94 -0.89 -11.22 13.25
CA PHE A 94 -2.32 -10.94 13.07
C PHE A 94 -2.99 -12.01 12.18
N GLU A 95 -4.06 -12.65 12.66
CA GLU A 95 -5.02 -13.44 11.87
C GLU A 95 -6.32 -12.61 11.71
N PRO A 96 -6.99 -12.61 10.54
CA PRO A 96 -6.72 -13.43 9.36
C PRO A 96 -5.53 -12.93 8.54
N ASP A 97 -5.04 -13.81 7.65
CA ASP A 97 -3.94 -13.56 6.70
C ASP A 97 -4.03 -12.14 6.13
N VAL A 98 -3.11 -11.28 6.57
CA VAL A 98 -2.99 -9.93 6.05
C VAL A 98 -2.64 -10.06 4.57
N ASN A 99 -3.33 -9.33 3.69
CA ASN A 99 -2.95 -9.29 2.27
C ASN A 99 -1.48 -8.91 2.18
N ARG A 100 -0.66 -9.79 1.60
CA ARG A 100 0.76 -9.48 1.43
C ARG A 100 0.90 -8.35 0.43
N PRO A 101 1.85 -7.41 0.62
CA PRO A 101 2.18 -6.45 -0.40
C PRO A 101 2.49 -7.18 -1.71
N THR A 102 1.84 -6.77 -2.78
CA THR A 102 2.12 -7.30 -4.12
C THR A 102 2.91 -6.28 -4.92
N PHE A 103 3.74 -6.78 -5.85
CA PHE A 103 4.25 -5.96 -6.94
C PHE A 103 3.28 -6.06 -8.12
N GLY A 104 2.84 -4.92 -8.61
CA GLY A 104 2.33 -4.78 -9.97
C GLY A 104 3.47 -4.69 -10.98
N LEU A 105 3.13 -4.74 -12.28
CA LEU A 105 4.04 -4.36 -13.35
C LEU A 105 3.53 -3.12 -14.07
N SER A 106 4.43 -2.17 -14.31
CA SER A 106 4.19 -1.05 -15.22
C SER A 106 5.25 -0.98 -16.30
N ARG A 107 4.88 -0.44 -17.47
CA ARG A 107 5.82 -0.14 -18.55
C ARG A 107 5.80 1.35 -18.83
N PHE A 108 6.97 1.97 -18.76
CA PHE A 108 7.11 3.41 -18.96
C PHE A 108 8.47 3.73 -19.60
N ASN A 109 8.49 4.66 -20.57
CA ASN A 109 9.70 5.07 -21.29
C ASN A 109 10.59 3.91 -21.78
N GLY A 110 9.99 2.80 -22.21
CA GLY A 110 10.70 1.63 -22.74
C GLY A 110 11.25 0.65 -21.69
N TYR A 111 11.07 0.93 -20.39
CA TYR A 111 11.45 0.06 -19.29
C TYR A 111 10.24 -0.57 -18.60
N SER A 112 10.44 -1.75 -18.04
CA SER A 112 9.49 -2.44 -17.16
C SER A 112 9.84 -2.18 -15.70
N TYR A 113 8.82 -1.96 -14.87
CA TYR A 113 8.97 -1.63 -13.46
C TYR A 113 8.13 -2.56 -12.61
N LEU A 114 8.72 -3.09 -11.54
CA LEU A 114 7.97 -3.61 -10.41
C LEU A 114 7.43 -2.43 -9.61
N THR A 115 6.11 -2.38 -9.42
CA THR A 115 5.42 -1.25 -8.80
C THR A 115 4.79 -1.66 -7.49
N ASN A 116 5.12 -0.97 -6.41
CA ASN A 116 4.45 -1.14 -5.13
C ASN A 116 3.83 0.20 -4.70
N GLN A 117 2.53 0.16 -4.41
CA GLN A 117 1.72 1.30 -4.01
C GLN A 117 0.84 0.90 -2.84
N PHE A 118 0.97 1.61 -1.73
CA PHE A 118 0.12 1.40 -0.55
C PHE A 118 -0.04 2.69 0.26
N GLY A 119 -1.10 2.73 1.06
CA GLY A 119 -1.36 3.80 2.02
C GLY A 119 -1.23 3.28 3.45
N LEU A 120 -0.72 4.10 4.36
CA LEU A 120 -0.77 3.83 5.80
C LEU A 120 -1.60 4.91 6.53
N PRO A 121 -2.51 4.53 7.42
CA PRO A 121 -3.38 5.47 8.13
C PRO A 121 -2.59 6.34 9.13
N VAL A 122 -2.80 7.66 9.08
CA VAL A 122 -2.03 8.66 9.84
C VAL A 122 -2.21 8.55 11.34
N ASN A 123 -3.43 8.24 11.81
CA ASN A 123 -3.74 8.23 13.25
C ASN A 123 -3.28 6.96 13.96
N ASP A 124 -2.79 6.00 13.19
CA ASP A 124 -2.89 4.61 13.55
C ASP A 124 -1.64 3.81 13.18
N CYS A 125 -0.80 4.40 12.34
CA CYS A 125 0.54 3.98 12.05
C CYS A 125 1.50 5.17 12.22
N PRO A 126 2.66 4.96 12.88
CA PRO A 126 3.73 5.94 12.92
C PRO A 126 4.13 6.37 11.50
N GLU A 127 4.60 7.61 11.37
CA GLU A 127 5.23 8.08 10.13
C GLU A 127 6.39 7.14 9.76
N GLN A 128 6.30 6.47 8.60
CA GLN A 128 7.34 5.56 8.13
C GLN A 128 8.35 6.33 7.27
N LYS A 129 9.34 6.94 7.92
CA LYS A 129 10.44 7.62 7.22
C LYS A 129 11.48 6.66 6.65
N ILE A 130 11.46 5.42 7.11
CA ILE A 130 12.33 4.33 6.67
C ILE A 130 11.45 3.09 6.54
N LEU A 131 11.54 2.41 5.41
CA LEU A 131 10.83 1.16 5.14
C LEU A 131 11.81 0.12 4.60
N THR A 132 11.78 -1.08 5.16
CA THR A 132 12.57 -2.22 4.67
C THR A 132 11.69 -3.14 3.84
N TYR A 133 12.03 -3.29 2.57
CA TYR A 133 11.42 -4.21 1.64
C TYR A 133 12.25 -5.49 1.65
N LYS A 134 11.61 -6.64 1.85
CA LYS A 134 12.23 -7.95 1.74
C LYS A 134 11.68 -8.64 0.51
N LEU A 135 12.50 -8.75 -0.53
CA LEU A 135 12.11 -9.27 -1.82
C LEU A 135 12.85 -10.57 -2.10
N LYS A 136 12.09 -11.64 -2.31
CA LYS A 136 12.60 -12.87 -2.92
C LYS A 136 12.08 -12.97 -4.34
N CYS A 137 12.96 -12.98 -5.33
CA CYS A 137 12.58 -13.11 -6.74
C CYS A 137 13.67 -13.82 -7.54
N PRO A 138 13.62 -15.17 -7.66
CA PRO A 138 14.64 -15.92 -8.37
C PRO A 138 14.80 -15.55 -9.84
N TYR A 139 13.73 -15.03 -10.45
CA TYR A 139 13.80 -14.53 -11.83
C TYR A 139 14.74 -13.32 -11.97
N LEU A 140 14.75 -12.42 -10.98
CA LEU A 140 15.58 -11.21 -11.03
C LEU A 140 17.01 -11.46 -10.53
N PHE A 141 17.14 -12.19 -9.42
CA PHE A 141 18.43 -12.34 -8.73
C PHE A 141 19.19 -13.62 -9.12
N GLY A 142 18.52 -14.56 -9.79
CA GLY A 142 19.12 -15.85 -10.15
C GLY A 142 19.32 -16.81 -8.97
N ASP A 143 18.82 -16.47 -7.78
CA ASP A 143 18.91 -17.28 -6.58
C ASP A 143 17.60 -17.28 -5.75
N ASP A 144 17.59 -18.07 -4.68
CA ASP A 144 16.44 -18.24 -3.80
C ASP A 144 16.50 -17.37 -2.52
N ALA A 145 17.44 -16.43 -2.45
CA ALA A 145 17.63 -15.57 -1.30
C ALA A 145 16.56 -14.49 -1.18
N VAL A 146 16.47 -13.93 0.03
CA VAL A 146 15.66 -12.74 0.31
C VAL A 146 16.62 -11.55 0.29
N HIS A 147 16.41 -10.64 -0.65
CA HIS A 147 17.19 -9.41 -0.77
C HIS A 147 16.46 -8.28 -0.05
N GLU A 148 17.21 -7.46 0.69
CA GLU A 148 16.65 -6.35 1.45
C GLU A 148 16.93 -5.02 0.74
N LEU A 149 15.87 -4.25 0.52
CA LEU A 149 15.97 -2.86 0.05
C LEU A 149 15.50 -1.94 1.17
N VAL A 150 16.34 -0.99 1.60
CA VAL A 150 15.97 -0.01 2.61
C VAL A 150 15.67 1.32 1.93
N THR A 151 14.46 1.81 2.10
CA THR A 151 13.97 3.02 1.41
C THR A 151 13.75 4.14 2.42
N TYR A 152 14.07 5.38 2.03
CA TYR A 152 13.99 6.55 2.89
C TYR A 152 13.04 7.60 2.31
N TRP A 153 12.17 8.12 3.18
CA TRP A 153 10.99 8.87 2.78
C TRP A 153 10.87 10.19 3.51
N ASP A 154 10.53 11.23 2.76
CA ASP A 154 10.14 12.54 3.28
C ASP A 154 8.62 12.71 3.17
N ILE A 155 7.97 13.10 4.27
CA ILE A 155 6.51 13.11 4.39
C ILE A 155 6.07 14.57 4.61
N SER A 156 5.45 15.17 3.61
CA SER A 156 4.88 16.52 3.73
C SER A 156 3.68 16.52 4.67
N LYS A 157 3.58 17.56 5.51
CA LYS A 157 2.46 17.77 6.44
C LYS A 157 1.42 18.77 5.92
N ASP A 158 1.62 19.27 4.71
CA ASP A 158 0.85 20.39 4.16
C ASP A 158 -0.43 19.94 3.45
N LYS A 159 -0.66 18.63 3.36
CA LYS A 159 -1.79 18.02 2.67
C LYS A 159 -2.43 16.97 3.57
N ARG A 160 -3.75 16.80 3.41
CA ARG A 160 -4.56 15.85 4.20
C ARG A 160 -4.16 14.39 3.96
N ASN A 161 -3.86 14.03 2.71
CA ASN A 161 -3.38 12.71 2.30
C ASN A 161 -2.08 12.89 1.51
N PRO A 162 -0.93 13.08 2.18
CA PRO A 162 0.32 13.35 1.50
C PRO A 162 0.86 12.06 0.88
N SER A 163 1.49 12.20 -0.28
CA SER A 163 2.33 11.14 -0.83
C SER A 163 3.77 11.36 -0.39
N ALA A 164 4.37 10.34 0.20
CA ALA A 164 5.74 10.37 0.66
C ALA A 164 6.71 10.45 -0.52
N LYS A 165 7.79 11.21 -0.33
CA LYS A 165 8.87 11.38 -1.30
C LYS A 165 10.00 10.41 -1.00
N CYS A 166 10.21 9.42 -1.85
CA CYS A 166 11.39 8.55 -1.74
C CYS A 166 12.61 9.36 -2.19
N TYR A 167 13.60 9.52 -1.31
CA TYR A 167 14.81 10.30 -1.61
C TYR A 167 16.09 9.46 -1.60
N ARG A 168 16.02 8.23 -1.09
CA ARG A 168 17.15 7.30 -1.07
C ARG A 168 16.68 5.85 -0.99
N ILE A 169 17.43 4.96 -1.62
CA ILE A 169 17.30 3.51 -1.48
C ILE A 169 18.70 2.93 -1.25
N ASP A 170 18.87 2.11 -0.23
CA ASP A 170 20.06 1.30 -0.02
C ASP A 170 19.77 -0.14 -0.47
N PHE A 171 20.65 -0.69 -1.31
CA PHE A 171 20.56 -2.06 -1.81
C PHE A 171 21.96 -2.63 -2.05
N GLU A 172 22.30 -3.75 -1.42
CA GLU A 172 23.59 -4.45 -1.60
C GLU A 172 24.81 -3.50 -1.57
N ASP A 173 24.92 -2.72 -0.49
CA ASP A 173 25.97 -1.71 -0.26
C ASP A 173 25.98 -0.52 -1.26
N ASN A 174 25.01 -0.45 -2.17
CA ASN A 174 24.83 0.65 -3.10
C ASN A 174 23.75 1.63 -2.62
N GLU A 175 24.06 2.93 -2.70
CA GLU A 175 23.09 4.00 -2.51
C GLU A 175 22.52 4.43 -3.87
N ILE A 176 21.19 4.41 -3.98
CA ILE A 176 20.45 4.76 -5.20
C ILE A 176 19.57 5.97 -4.89
N THR A 177 19.62 6.97 -5.77
CA THR A 177 18.77 8.16 -5.67
C THR A 177 17.55 8.00 -6.59
N PRO A 178 16.33 7.88 -6.04
CA PRO A 178 15.11 7.83 -6.83
C PRO A 178 14.83 9.16 -7.52
N ALA A 179 14.19 9.09 -8.68
CA ALA A 179 13.72 10.25 -9.42
C ALA A 179 12.19 10.32 -9.39
N PRO A 180 11.58 11.52 -9.41
CA PRO A 180 10.16 11.64 -9.68
C PRO A 180 9.85 11.10 -11.08
N MET A 181 8.72 10.41 -11.23
CA MET A 181 8.27 9.90 -12.51
C MET A 181 7.65 11.04 -13.35
N ASP A 182 8.11 11.22 -14.59
CA ASP A 182 7.58 12.24 -15.48
C ASP A 182 6.07 12.07 -15.70
N ASN A 183 5.30 13.17 -15.59
CA ASN A 183 3.85 13.22 -15.75
C ASN A 183 3.02 12.44 -14.69
N TYR A 184 3.66 11.82 -13.70
CA TYR A 184 2.99 11.16 -12.61
C TYR A 184 3.46 11.75 -11.28
N GLU A 185 2.75 12.80 -10.84
CA GLU A 185 3.02 13.41 -9.56
C GLU A 185 3.02 12.34 -8.46
N TYR A 186 4.02 12.41 -7.58
CA TYR A 186 4.16 11.55 -6.39
C TYR A 186 4.54 10.08 -6.61
N ASN A 187 4.83 9.67 -7.85
CA ASN A 187 5.47 8.37 -8.10
C ASN A 187 6.98 8.56 -8.18
N TYR A 188 7.74 7.67 -7.52
CA TYR A 188 9.20 7.67 -7.56
C TYR A 188 9.71 6.44 -8.26
N THR A 189 10.62 6.64 -9.21
CA THR A 189 11.30 5.59 -9.96
C THR A 189 12.74 5.43 -9.50
N ALA A 190 13.25 4.21 -9.51
CA ALA A 190 14.65 3.92 -9.31
C ALA A 190 15.11 2.83 -10.28
N ALA A 191 16.36 2.92 -10.72
CA ALA A 191 17.04 1.88 -11.48
C ALA A 191 18.05 1.20 -10.56
N ILE A 192 17.87 -0.11 -10.35
CA ILE A 192 18.79 -0.98 -9.62
C ILE A 192 19.61 -1.73 -10.66
N ILE A 193 20.93 -1.56 -10.63
CA ILE A 193 21.85 -2.30 -11.50
C ILE A 193 22.31 -3.54 -10.75
N LEU A 194 22.13 -4.72 -11.35
CA LEU A 194 22.59 -6.01 -10.83
C LEU A 194 23.88 -6.43 -11.56
N GLU A 195 24.89 -6.88 -10.81
CA GLU A 195 26.20 -7.33 -11.32
C GLU A 195 26.25 -8.82 -11.65
#